data_AF-A0A8H4QE24-F1
#
_entry.id   AF-A0A8H4QE24-F1
#
_cell.length_a   1.000
_cell.length_b   1.000
_cell.length_c   1.000
_cell.angle_alpha   90.00
_cell.angle_beta   90.00
_cell.angle_gamma   90.00
#
_symmetry.space_group_name_H-M   'P 1'
#
loop_
_entity.id
_entity.type
_entity.pdbx_description
1 polymer ?
#
loop_
_entity_poly.entity_id
_entity_poly.type
_entity_poly.pdbx_seq_one_letter_code
_entity_poly.pdbx_strand_id
1 'polypeptide(L)'
;MTRSLHRALLALLTLLTLASPSTAKCCNAPEASGACPGKLQPEYSAPVAAAGWNYRLVARRLQRPRSLLFDSAGRLLVLDAGVGVLAMEVSEGSGETSACVVVSRPRLVVMGGEARPNTLIISRGLTDSSPSTYTDALTPQSGRAQIRAFNIDGPQPRPQDFVADGTLLAWGVRNSVGLAEDPVHSGLWSVENSADGVRRSGRDAHADNPADELNFHGRVDPGGRWERQGRNYGFPTCYAVWNAAVLPDAGRLKRGDQFAADEKGDERCRRDSLPPRVVLAAHSSPLDLVFDGSGTRAFVSFHGSWDRDNPVGYRIATIPFTPRGEPSPTNDNPDAATDVLSAPDLSECPDRCFRPVGLALDRRGRLWFSSDSSGEIFVLHGDEAGEESRAASRSGSGSAASLLVVGVVAAVLVA
;
A
#
# COMPACT_ATOMS: atom_id res chain seq x y z
N MET A 1 4.76 -13.03 -70.35
CA MET A 1 4.01 -12.15 -71.27
C MET A 1 2.60 -11.97 -70.73
N THR A 2 2.18 -10.70 -70.52
CA THR A 2 0.79 -10.15 -70.54
C THR A 2 -0.35 -10.84 -69.75
N ARG A 3 -1.31 -10.20 -69.09
CA ARG A 3 -1.65 -8.86 -68.53
C ARG A 3 -3.09 -9.04 -67.98
N SER A 4 -3.48 -8.22 -66.98
CA SER A 4 -4.84 -7.66 -66.77
C SER A 4 -5.89 -8.33 -65.85
N LEU A 5 -6.08 -7.71 -64.67
CA LEU A 5 -7.32 -7.13 -64.07
C LEU A 5 -8.68 -7.84 -64.18
N HIS A 6 -9.36 -8.09 -63.04
CA HIS A 6 -10.66 -7.47 -62.66
C HIS A 6 -11.29 -8.01 -61.34
N ARG A 7 -11.69 -7.07 -60.46
CA ARG A 7 -12.89 -7.04 -59.55
C ARG A 7 -13.03 -8.15 -58.47
N ALA A 8 -13.60 -7.95 -57.29
CA ALA A 8 -14.66 -7.04 -56.87
C ALA A 8 -14.62 -6.73 -55.36
N LEU A 9 -15.00 -5.49 -55.05
CA LEU A 9 -15.43 -4.96 -53.77
C LEU A 9 -16.84 -5.49 -53.45
N LEU A 10 -17.09 -6.01 -52.25
CA LEU A 10 -18.45 -6.09 -51.71
C LEU A 10 -18.44 -5.71 -50.22
N ALA A 11 -19.07 -4.57 -49.94
CA ALA A 11 -19.41 -4.10 -48.62
C ALA A 11 -20.59 -4.90 -48.07
N LEU A 12 -20.56 -5.22 -46.78
CA LEU A 12 -21.75 -5.59 -46.02
C LEU A 12 -21.81 -4.72 -44.76
N LEU A 13 -22.56 -3.63 -44.87
CA LEU A 13 -23.17 -2.95 -43.72
C LEU A 13 -24.54 -3.58 -43.53
N THR A 14 -24.88 -4.05 -42.32
CA THR A 14 -26.24 -3.92 -41.77
C THR A 14 -26.28 -4.25 -40.28
N LEU A 15 -26.57 -3.18 -39.52
CA LEU A 15 -27.32 -3.10 -38.25
C LEU A 15 -27.03 -4.16 -37.16
N LEU A 16 -26.24 -3.75 -36.15
CA LEU A 16 -26.69 -3.90 -34.77
C LEU A 16 -27.01 -2.51 -34.20
N THR A 17 -28.22 -2.43 -33.70
CA THR A 17 -28.89 -1.36 -32.97
C THR A 17 -27.97 -0.52 -32.08
N LEU A 18 -28.08 0.80 -32.23
CA LEU A 18 -27.68 1.79 -31.22
C LEU A 18 -28.34 1.42 -29.89
N ALA A 19 -27.59 0.75 -29.01
CA ALA A 19 -27.89 0.80 -27.59
C ALA A 19 -27.86 2.26 -27.19
N SER A 20 -28.98 2.74 -26.63
CA SER A 20 -29.03 4.03 -25.93
C SER A 20 -27.83 4.13 -24.98
N PRO A 21 -27.30 5.33 -24.70
CA PRO A 21 -26.34 5.48 -23.63
C PRO A 21 -27.07 5.02 -22.37
N SER A 22 -26.76 3.79 -21.93
CA SER A 22 -27.04 3.36 -20.57
C SER A 22 -26.44 4.46 -19.71
N THR A 23 -27.30 5.24 -19.06
CA THR A 23 -26.89 6.02 -17.90
C THR A 23 -26.40 4.97 -16.91
N ALA A 24 -25.12 4.62 -17.00
CA ALA A 24 -24.49 3.73 -16.07
C ALA A 24 -24.78 4.32 -14.70
N LYS A 25 -25.49 3.56 -13.86
CA LYS A 25 -25.57 3.75 -12.41
C LYS A 25 -24.18 3.60 -11.75
N CYS A 26 -23.09 3.82 -12.49
CA CYS A 26 -21.75 3.76 -11.94
C CYS A 26 -21.39 5.15 -11.44
N CYS A 27 -21.07 5.18 -10.15
CA CYS A 27 -20.59 6.30 -9.38
C CYS A 27 -21.70 7.30 -9.03
N ASN A 28 -22.08 7.34 -7.74
CA ASN A 28 -22.40 8.65 -7.18
C ASN A 28 -21.16 9.50 -7.48
N ALA A 29 -21.30 10.55 -8.30
CA ALA A 29 -20.17 11.43 -8.55
C ALA A 29 -19.67 11.91 -7.17
N PRO A 30 -18.35 11.79 -6.88
CA PRO A 30 -17.82 12.32 -5.64
C PRO A 30 -18.24 13.79 -5.57
N GLU A 31 -18.63 14.22 -4.37
CA GLU A 31 -19.11 15.58 -4.15
C GLU A 31 -17.95 16.56 -4.37
N ALA A 32 -17.79 17.02 -5.61
CA ALA A 32 -16.80 18.00 -6.01
C ALA A 32 -17.26 19.36 -5.50
N SER A 33 -16.62 19.86 -4.43
CA SER A 33 -16.85 21.22 -3.94
C SER A 33 -16.22 22.22 -4.91
N GLY A 34 -16.98 22.63 -5.92
CA GLY A 34 -16.60 23.71 -6.82
C GLY A 34 -16.40 25.01 -6.03
N ALA A 35 -15.16 25.46 -5.93
CA ALA A 35 -14.69 26.61 -5.15
C ALA A 35 -14.78 26.41 -3.63
N CYS A 36 -13.66 26.67 -2.94
CA CYS A 36 -13.54 26.51 -1.49
C CYS A 36 -14.40 27.58 -0.76
N PRO A 37 -15.69 27.29 -0.46
CA PRO A 37 -16.13 27.20 0.93
C PRO A 37 -17.21 26.12 1.16
N GLY A 38 -16.80 25.12 1.93
CA GLY A 38 -17.60 24.09 2.58
C GLY A 38 -16.60 23.16 3.25
N LYS A 39 -16.52 23.14 4.58
CA LYS A 39 -15.65 22.17 5.27
C LYS A 39 -16.35 20.83 5.14
N LEU A 40 -15.95 20.00 4.18
CA LEU A 40 -16.30 18.58 4.24
C LEU A 40 -15.84 18.07 5.60
N GLN A 41 -16.76 17.43 6.32
CA GLN A 41 -16.50 16.80 7.59
C GLN A 41 -16.83 15.32 7.46
N PRO A 42 -16.05 14.44 8.12
CA PRO A 42 -16.44 13.06 8.30
C PRO A 42 -17.82 12.95 8.96
N GLU A 43 -18.56 11.89 8.63
CA GLU A 43 -19.87 11.59 9.24
C GLU A 43 -19.71 10.77 10.55
N TYR A 44 -18.49 10.73 11.09
CA TYR A 44 -18.07 10.05 12.30
C TYR A 44 -17.09 10.94 13.10
N SER A 45 -16.66 10.45 14.26
CA SER A 45 -15.71 11.15 15.13
C SER A 45 -14.43 11.48 14.36
N ALA A 46 -14.16 12.77 14.14
CA ALA A 46 -13.10 13.21 13.25
C ALA A 46 -11.72 12.72 13.74
N PRO A 47 -10.82 12.29 12.82
CA PRO A 47 -9.47 11.86 13.19
C PRO A 47 -8.70 12.95 13.94
N VAL A 48 -7.82 12.54 14.85
CA VAL A 48 -6.96 13.44 15.62
C VAL A 48 -5.60 13.51 14.96
N ALA A 49 -5.20 14.71 14.53
CA ALA A 49 -3.84 14.94 14.04
C ALA A 49 -2.88 15.11 15.22
N ALA A 50 -1.68 14.54 15.09
CA ALA A 50 -0.61 14.75 16.06
C ALA A 50 -0.15 16.23 16.04
N ALA A 51 0.56 16.65 17.09
CA ALA A 51 1.13 18.00 17.15
C ALA A 51 2.03 18.27 15.92
N GLY A 52 1.85 19.43 15.29
CA GLY A 52 2.58 19.80 14.07
C GLY A 52 2.00 19.20 12.77
N TRP A 53 0.87 18.49 12.84
CA TRP A 53 0.18 17.93 11.67
C TRP A 53 -1.19 18.53 11.49
N ASN A 54 -1.57 18.71 10.22
CA ASN A 54 -2.86 19.22 9.80
C ASN A 54 -3.40 18.38 8.66
N TYR A 55 -4.72 18.15 8.66
CA TYR A 55 -5.36 17.36 7.62
C TYR A 55 -6.68 17.98 7.15
N ARG A 56 -7.16 17.50 6.01
CA ARG A 56 -8.44 17.91 5.45
C ARG A 56 -9.07 16.78 4.65
N LEU A 57 -10.39 16.59 4.84
CA LEU A 57 -11.23 15.80 3.95
C LEU A 57 -11.45 16.58 2.64
N VAL A 58 -11.11 15.97 1.50
CA VAL A 58 -11.13 16.62 0.19
C VAL A 58 -12.05 15.97 -0.83
N ALA A 59 -12.41 14.69 -0.63
CA ALA A 59 -13.47 14.02 -1.38
C ALA A 59 -14.18 12.98 -0.51
N ARG A 60 -15.46 12.73 -0.79
CA ARG A 60 -16.29 11.69 -0.15
C ARG A 60 -17.25 11.07 -1.16
N ARG A 61 -17.93 9.98 -0.77
CA ARG A 61 -18.89 9.19 -1.58
C ARG A 61 -18.24 8.43 -2.75
N LEU A 62 -16.97 8.07 -2.61
CA LEU A 62 -16.38 7.03 -3.46
C LEU A 62 -16.92 5.66 -3.04
N GLN A 63 -16.84 4.67 -3.93
CA GLN A 63 -17.41 3.35 -3.66
C GLN A 63 -16.59 2.57 -2.63
N ARG A 64 -15.28 2.44 -2.89
CA ARG A 64 -14.28 1.76 -2.05
C ARG A 64 -12.88 2.15 -2.53
N PRO A 65 -12.40 3.39 -2.28
CA PRO A 65 -11.12 3.88 -2.77
C PRO A 65 -9.94 3.12 -2.16
N ARG A 66 -9.02 2.67 -3.02
CA ARG A 66 -7.83 1.90 -2.65
C ARG A 66 -6.57 2.70 -2.98
N SER A 67 -5.72 2.21 -3.87
CA SER A 67 -4.45 2.82 -4.23
C SER A 67 -4.59 4.23 -4.77
N LEU A 68 -3.62 5.07 -4.43
CA LEU A 68 -3.48 6.45 -4.88
C LEU A 68 -2.18 6.61 -5.65
N LEU A 69 -2.17 7.45 -6.68
CA LEU A 69 -0.95 7.81 -7.41
C LEU A 69 -1.11 9.20 -8.03
N PHE A 70 -0.04 10.00 -8.05
CA PHE A 70 -0.02 11.21 -8.87
C PHE A 70 0.52 10.91 -10.26
N ASP A 71 -0.18 11.36 -11.30
CA ASP A 71 0.35 11.30 -12.67
C ASP A 71 1.28 12.49 -12.98
N SER A 72 1.90 12.45 -14.16
CA SER A 72 2.83 13.50 -14.61
C SER A 72 2.17 14.87 -14.81
N ALA A 73 0.84 14.90 -14.99
CA ALA A 73 0.04 16.13 -15.08
C ALA A 73 -0.37 16.68 -13.70
N GLY A 74 -0.06 15.97 -12.61
CA GLY A 74 -0.42 16.37 -11.24
C GLY A 74 -1.85 15.98 -10.84
N ARG A 75 -2.51 15.10 -11.59
CA ARG A 75 -3.82 14.55 -11.22
C ARG A 75 -3.64 13.40 -10.24
N LEU A 76 -4.53 13.31 -9.26
CA LEU A 76 -4.59 12.18 -8.34
C LEU A 76 -5.39 11.04 -8.98
N LEU A 77 -4.72 9.97 -9.33
CA LEU A 77 -5.32 8.70 -9.74
C LEU A 77 -5.75 7.93 -8.50
N VAL A 78 -7.00 7.45 -8.49
CA VAL A 78 -7.61 6.67 -7.42
C VAL A 78 -8.16 5.37 -8.01
N LEU A 79 -7.67 4.24 -7.52
CA LEU A 79 -8.31 2.96 -7.80
C LEU A 79 -9.55 2.82 -6.91
N ASP A 80 -10.74 3.02 -7.46
CA ASP A 80 -12.00 2.85 -6.73
C ASP A 80 -12.57 1.45 -7.00
N ALA A 81 -12.49 0.56 -6.00
CA ALA A 81 -12.78 -0.85 -6.20
C ALA A 81 -14.27 -1.09 -6.53
N GLY A 82 -14.52 -1.87 -7.58
CA GLY A 82 -15.87 -2.04 -8.17
C GLY A 82 -16.27 -0.94 -9.15
N VAL A 83 -15.44 0.09 -9.34
CA VAL A 83 -15.66 1.18 -10.30
C VAL A 83 -14.58 1.23 -11.37
N GLY A 84 -13.30 1.35 -10.99
CA GLY A 84 -12.17 1.51 -11.91
C GLY A 84 -11.18 2.59 -11.45
N VAL A 85 -10.32 3.06 -12.36
CA VAL A 85 -9.33 4.11 -12.06
C VAL A 85 -9.89 5.49 -12.38
N LEU A 86 -10.06 6.30 -11.35
CA LEU A 86 -10.54 7.68 -11.44
C LEU A 86 -9.33 8.64 -11.42
N ALA A 87 -9.23 9.58 -12.34
CA ALA A 87 -8.28 10.69 -12.28
C ALA A 87 -8.97 11.96 -11.78
N MET A 88 -8.50 12.48 -10.67
CA MET A 88 -9.00 13.65 -9.97
C MET A 88 -8.10 14.85 -10.22
N GLU A 89 -8.67 15.93 -10.75
CA GLU A 89 -7.96 17.21 -10.88
C GLU A 89 -7.75 17.85 -9.51
N VAL A 90 -6.50 18.18 -9.20
CA VAL A 90 -6.06 18.75 -7.92
C VAL A 90 -5.86 20.26 -8.12
N SER A 91 -6.62 21.07 -7.40
CA SER A 91 -6.53 22.53 -7.48
C SER A 91 -6.33 23.15 -6.10
N GLU A 92 -5.53 24.21 -6.05
CA GLU A 92 -5.21 24.92 -4.82
C GLU A 92 -6.21 26.04 -4.55
N GLY A 93 -6.62 26.22 -3.29
CA GLY A 93 -7.39 27.37 -2.85
C GLY A 93 -6.50 28.60 -2.63
N SER A 94 -7.10 29.78 -2.77
CA SER A 94 -6.44 31.06 -2.50
C SER A 94 -6.41 31.34 -0.99
N GLY A 95 -5.26 31.14 -0.33
CA GLY A 95 -5.05 31.52 1.07
C GLY A 95 -3.76 30.93 1.66
N GLU A 96 -2.97 31.75 2.36
CA GLU A 96 -1.57 31.46 2.70
C GLU A 96 -1.33 30.60 3.97
N THR A 97 -2.35 30.03 4.61
CA THR A 97 -2.16 29.18 5.82
C THR A 97 -3.05 27.94 5.89
N SER A 98 -3.81 27.63 4.84
CA SER A 98 -4.49 26.35 4.72
C SER A 98 -4.55 26.01 3.24
N ALA A 99 -3.69 25.09 2.79
CA ALA A 99 -3.75 24.59 1.44
C ALA A 99 -5.09 23.87 1.24
N CYS A 100 -6.10 24.59 0.75
CA CYS A 100 -7.36 23.99 0.38
C CYS A 100 -7.11 23.25 -0.92
N VAL A 101 -7.39 21.95 -0.95
CA VAL A 101 -7.33 21.20 -2.20
C VAL A 101 -8.73 20.81 -2.61
N VAL A 102 -9.11 21.24 -3.81
CA VAL A 102 -10.41 20.92 -4.40
C VAL A 102 -10.19 19.88 -5.49
N VAL A 103 -10.88 18.75 -5.34
CA VAL A 103 -11.07 17.76 -6.39
C VAL A 103 -12.26 18.18 -7.24
N SER A 104 -12.02 18.59 -8.49
CA SER A 104 -13.10 19.19 -9.29
C SER A 104 -13.83 18.20 -10.21
N ARG A 105 -13.17 17.16 -10.73
CA ARG A 105 -13.80 16.13 -11.59
C ARG A 105 -13.00 14.81 -11.58
N PRO A 106 -13.63 13.66 -11.30
CA PRO A 106 -13.05 12.38 -11.67
C PRO A 106 -13.23 12.14 -13.18
N ARG A 107 -12.20 11.63 -13.85
CA ARG A 107 -12.29 11.06 -15.20
C ARG A 107 -11.87 9.60 -15.13
N LEU A 108 -12.63 8.69 -15.74
CA LEU A 108 -12.17 7.32 -15.90
C LEU A 108 -10.95 7.34 -16.83
N VAL A 109 -9.83 6.77 -16.38
CA VAL A 109 -8.62 6.68 -17.19
C VAL A 109 -8.15 5.24 -17.29
N VAL A 110 -7.85 4.80 -18.52
CA VAL A 110 -7.08 3.60 -18.78
C VAL A 110 -5.64 4.07 -18.99
N MET A 111 -4.74 3.80 -18.05
CA MET A 111 -3.33 4.20 -18.13
C MET A 111 -2.41 3.00 -18.19
N GLY A 112 -1.41 3.08 -19.07
CA GLY A 112 -0.11 2.43 -18.94
C GLY A 112 0.91 3.46 -18.45
N GLY A 113 1.76 3.07 -17.50
CA GLY A 113 2.75 3.95 -16.86
C GLY A 113 4.18 3.62 -17.27
N GLU A 114 5.10 4.56 -17.02
CA GLU A 114 6.52 4.49 -17.39
C GLU A 114 7.42 4.89 -16.20
N ALA A 115 8.60 4.26 -16.16
CA ALA A 115 9.80 4.48 -15.31
C ALA A 115 9.88 3.69 -13.98
N ARG A 116 10.62 2.57 -13.86
CA ARG A 116 11.47 1.80 -14.78
C ARG A 116 10.57 1.23 -15.87
N PRO A 117 10.71 1.60 -17.15
CA PRO A 117 9.63 1.38 -18.14
C PRO A 117 9.16 -0.07 -18.15
N ASN A 118 10.05 -0.97 -17.73
CA ASN A 118 9.91 -2.36 -17.96
C ASN A 118 10.09 -3.26 -16.72
N THR A 119 9.88 -2.81 -15.49
CA THR A 119 9.80 -3.75 -14.34
C THR A 119 8.61 -3.49 -13.43
N LEU A 120 7.71 -4.48 -13.33
CA LEU A 120 6.55 -4.46 -12.46
C LEU A 120 6.80 -5.39 -11.26
N ILE A 121 6.67 -4.87 -10.04
CA ILE A 121 6.74 -5.67 -8.82
C ILE A 121 5.31 -5.96 -8.36
N ILE A 122 5.00 -7.24 -8.17
CA ILE A 122 3.68 -7.70 -7.76
C ILE A 122 3.82 -8.50 -6.47
N SER A 123 3.10 -8.08 -5.44
CA SER A 123 2.82 -8.90 -4.26
C SER A 123 1.54 -9.70 -4.48
N ARG A 124 1.58 -11.00 -4.15
CA ARG A 124 0.42 -11.88 -4.18
C ARG A 124 0.28 -12.58 -2.84
N GLY A 125 -0.66 -12.10 -2.03
CA GLY A 125 -1.02 -12.70 -0.76
C GLY A 125 -1.98 -13.90 -0.87
N LEU A 126 -2.41 -14.37 0.29
CA LEU A 126 -3.57 -15.26 0.43
C LEU A 126 -4.87 -14.46 0.41
N THR A 127 -5.91 -15.03 -0.18
CA THR A 127 -7.23 -14.40 -0.34
C THR A 127 -8.18 -14.67 0.83
N ASP A 128 -7.80 -15.54 1.76
CA ASP A 128 -8.53 -15.81 2.99
C ASP A 128 -7.56 -16.13 4.13
N SER A 129 -8.09 -16.06 5.34
CA SER A 129 -7.36 -16.32 6.58
C SER A 129 -7.47 -17.79 7.03
N SER A 130 -8.05 -18.68 6.21
CA SER A 130 -8.30 -20.06 6.61
C SER A 130 -6.98 -20.82 6.78
N PRO A 131 -6.78 -21.54 7.90
CA PRO A 131 -5.61 -22.41 8.07
C PRO A 131 -5.44 -23.43 6.93
N SER A 132 -6.51 -23.79 6.24
CA SER A 132 -6.47 -24.71 5.09
C SER A 132 -5.81 -24.13 3.85
N THR A 133 -5.77 -22.81 3.67
CA THR A 133 -5.10 -22.18 2.52
C THR A 133 -3.64 -21.86 2.80
N TYR A 134 -3.22 -21.94 4.07
CA TYR A 134 -1.83 -21.70 4.46
C TYR A 134 -0.90 -22.76 3.88
N THR A 135 -1.39 -23.98 3.62
CA THR A 135 -0.61 -25.03 2.96
C THR A 135 -0.13 -24.63 1.57
N ASP A 136 -0.86 -23.77 0.86
CA ASP A 136 -0.42 -23.28 -0.44
C ASP A 136 0.83 -22.41 -0.30
N ALA A 137 1.06 -21.77 0.85
CA ALA A 137 2.24 -20.95 1.08
C ALA A 137 3.49 -21.73 1.52
N LEU A 138 3.40 -23.06 1.70
CA LEU A 138 4.54 -23.88 2.14
C LEU A 138 5.68 -23.97 1.13
N THR A 139 5.40 -23.69 -0.15
CA THR A 139 6.40 -23.75 -1.21
C THR A 139 6.25 -22.56 -2.16
N PRO A 140 7.35 -22.00 -2.69
CA PRO A 140 7.28 -20.88 -3.62
C PRO A 140 6.62 -21.24 -4.96
N GLN A 141 6.53 -22.53 -5.31
CA GLN A 141 5.94 -23.02 -6.57
C GLN A 141 4.43 -22.77 -6.67
N SER A 142 3.73 -22.55 -5.55
CA SER A 142 2.28 -22.31 -5.55
C SER A 142 1.86 -20.95 -6.11
N GLY A 143 2.77 -19.98 -6.14
CA GLY A 143 2.43 -18.60 -6.47
C GLY A 143 1.74 -17.82 -5.34
N ARG A 144 1.62 -18.37 -4.11
CA ARG A 144 0.98 -17.70 -2.96
C ARG A 144 2.01 -17.12 -1.98
N ALA A 145 1.60 -16.09 -1.24
CA ALA A 145 2.36 -15.44 -0.17
C ALA A 145 3.78 -15.01 -0.60
N GLN A 146 3.86 -14.27 -1.71
CA GLN A 146 5.12 -13.99 -2.38
C GLN A 146 5.12 -12.66 -3.17
N ILE A 147 6.32 -12.10 -3.33
CA ILE A 147 6.59 -10.90 -4.12
C ILE A 147 7.45 -11.29 -5.32
N ARG A 148 7.08 -10.83 -6.52
CA ARG A 148 7.80 -11.12 -7.76
C ARG A 148 8.01 -9.88 -8.62
N ALA A 149 9.12 -9.86 -9.34
CA ALA A 149 9.41 -8.85 -10.36
C ALA A 149 9.18 -9.43 -11.77
N PHE A 150 8.54 -8.65 -12.63
CA PHE A 150 8.23 -9.00 -14.02
C PHE A 150 8.89 -8.00 -14.93
N ASN A 151 9.57 -8.50 -15.96
CA ASN A 151 10.03 -7.63 -17.03
C ASN A 151 8.84 -7.33 -17.96
N ILE A 152 8.46 -6.06 -18.12
CA ILE A 152 7.39 -5.63 -19.03
C ILE A 152 7.93 -5.00 -20.34
N ASP A 153 9.23 -5.20 -20.65
CA ASP A 153 9.88 -4.90 -21.93
C ASP A 153 9.21 -5.71 -23.07
N GLY A 154 8.93 -5.05 -24.19
CA GLY A 154 8.63 -5.73 -25.45
C GLY A 154 7.67 -4.95 -26.36
N PRO A 155 7.70 -5.19 -27.69
CA PRO A 155 6.86 -4.48 -28.67
C PRO A 155 5.36 -4.80 -28.56
N GLN A 156 4.98 -5.83 -27.78
CA GLN A 156 3.61 -6.24 -27.48
C GLN A 156 3.57 -6.80 -26.05
N PRO A 157 2.86 -6.17 -25.10
CA PRO A 157 2.65 -6.74 -23.78
C PRO A 157 1.86 -8.05 -23.91
N ARG A 158 2.47 -9.19 -23.54
CA ARG A 158 1.75 -10.45 -23.39
C ARG A 158 1.37 -10.65 -21.92
N PRO A 159 0.24 -11.33 -21.62
CA PRO A 159 0.02 -11.87 -20.29
C PRO A 159 1.22 -12.72 -19.87
N GLN A 160 1.72 -12.44 -18.66
CA GLN A 160 2.81 -13.19 -18.04
C GLN A 160 2.24 -14.07 -16.94
N ASP A 161 2.68 -15.33 -16.88
CA ASP A 161 2.34 -16.22 -15.78
C ASP A 161 3.10 -15.80 -14.52
N PHE A 162 2.38 -15.71 -13.41
CA PHE A 162 2.95 -15.17 -12.18
C PHE A 162 4.15 -16.00 -11.68
N VAL A 163 4.09 -17.33 -11.75
CA VAL A 163 5.14 -18.21 -11.21
C VAL A 163 6.24 -18.46 -12.24
N ALA A 164 5.86 -18.71 -13.49
CA ALA A 164 6.78 -19.13 -14.54
C ALA A 164 7.57 -17.96 -15.14
N ASP A 165 6.95 -16.78 -15.31
CA ASP A 165 7.61 -15.61 -15.92
C ASP A 165 8.22 -14.67 -14.85
N GLY A 166 7.67 -14.65 -13.62
CA GLY A 166 8.09 -13.71 -12.57
C GLY A 166 9.35 -14.13 -11.81
N THR A 167 10.30 -13.20 -11.63
CA THR A 167 11.47 -13.41 -10.76
C THR A 167 11.03 -13.38 -9.29
N LEU A 168 11.24 -14.47 -8.56
CA LEU A 168 10.90 -14.54 -7.13
C LEU A 168 11.80 -13.61 -6.30
N LEU A 169 11.23 -12.56 -5.73
CA LEU A 169 11.93 -11.66 -4.82
C LEU A 169 11.83 -12.15 -3.37
N ALA A 170 10.63 -12.50 -2.93
CA ALA A 170 10.36 -12.96 -1.58
C ALA A 170 9.23 -13.99 -1.57
N TRP A 171 9.28 -14.93 -0.63
CA TRP A 171 8.15 -15.80 -0.29
C TRP A 171 8.03 -15.95 1.23
N GLY A 172 6.93 -16.51 1.69
CA GLY A 172 6.61 -16.52 3.11
C GLY A 172 6.25 -15.13 3.65
N VAL A 173 5.62 -14.31 2.79
CA VAL A 173 5.01 -13.01 3.10
C VAL A 173 3.51 -13.15 2.88
N ARG A 174 2.74 -13.38 3.97
CA ARG A 174 1.35 -13.86 3.93
C ARG A 174 0.47 -13.02 2.98
N ASN A 175 0.45 -11.72 3.20
CA ASN A 175 -0.31 -10.72 2.48
C ASN A 175 0.35 -9.33 2.63
N SER A 176 1.58 -9.20 2.12
CA SER A 176 2.30 -7.93 2.06
C SER A 176 1.67 -6.98 1.02
N VAL A 177 0.60 -6.27 1.39
CA VAL A 177 -0.17 -5.40 0.46
C VAL A 177 0.63 -4.16 0.06
N GLY A 178 1.23 -3.48 1.04
CA GLY A 178 2.01 -2.28 0.80
C GLY A 178 3.42 -2.62 0.34
N LEU A 179 3.87 -1.98 -0.74
CA LEU A 179 5.21 -2.08 -1.28
C LEU A 179 5.75 -0.68 -1.62
N ALA A 180 6.98 -0.40 -1.22
CA ALA A 180 7.66 0.83 -1.63
C ALA A 180 9.15 0.62 -1.88
N GLU A 181 9.69 1.42 -2.78
CA GLU A 181 11.13 1.58 -2.95
C GLU A 181 11.61 2.83 -2.22
N ASP A 182 12.66 2.70 -1.42
CA ASP A 182 13.39 3.83 -0.85
C ASP A 182 13.98 4.67 -2.00
N PRO A 183 13.62 5.97 -2.13
CA PRO A 183 14.01 6.79 -3.26
C PRO A 183 15.51 7.15 -3.28
N VAL A 184 16.21 7.00 -2.16
CA VAL A 184 17.63 7.35 -2.03
C VAL A 184 18.53 6.13 -2.20
N HIS A 185 18.12 4.99 -1.63
CA HIS A 185 18.96 3.79 -1.58
C HIS A 185 18.46 2.63 -2.43
N SER A 186 17.32 2.79 -3.12
CA SER A 186 16.71 1.76 -3.98
C SER A 186 16.43 0.44 -3.26
N GLY A 187 16.11 0.52 -1.98
CA GLY A 187 15.73 -0.62 -1.15
C GLY A 187 14.25 -0.92 -1.30
N LEU A 188 13.90 -2.18 -1.56
CA LEU A 188 12.50 -2.62 -1.62
C LEU A 188 12.00 -2.99 -0.21
N TRP A 189 10.87 -2.42 0.18
CA TRP A 189 10.23 -2.60 1.47
C TRP A 189 8.79 -3.07 1.30
N SER A 190 8.29 -3.89 2.23
CA SER A 190 6.88 -4.22 2.32
C SER A 190 6.35 -4.11 3.74
N VAL A 191 5.05 -3.84 3.86
CA VAL A 191 4.32 -4.02 5.11
C VAL A 191 3.42 -5.24 5.02
N GLU A 192 3.43 -6.07 6.06
CA GLU A 192 2.81 -7.39 6.11
C GLU A 192 1.53 -7.37 6.96
N ASN A 193 0.52 -8.13 6.53
CA ASN A 193 -0.66 -8.45 7.34
C ASN A 193 -0.52 -9.90 7.78
N SER A 194 -0.10 -10.09 9.03
CA SER A 194 0.29 -11.40 9.54
C SER A 194 -0.90 -12.34 9.77
N ALA A 195 -0.64 -13.54 10.29
CA ALA A 195 -1.66 -14.57 10.40
C ALA A 195 -2.71 -14.30 11.48
N ASP A 196 -3.95 -14.65 11.17
CA ASP A 196 -5.09 -14.55 12.08
C ASP A 196 -5.24 -15.84 12.90
N GLY A 197 -5.85 -15.77 14.09
CA GLY A 197 -6.16 -16.94 14.91
C GLY A 197 -4.96 -17.81 15.31
N VAL A 198 -3.75 -17.23 15.38
CA VAL A 198 -2.52 -17.99 15.68
C VAL A 198 -2.58 -18.62 17.06
N ARG A 199 -2.22 -19.91 17.10
CA ARG A 199 -2.08 -20.69 18.32
C ARG A 199 -0.64 -21.15 18.48
N ARG A 200 -0.19 -21.23 19.73
CA ARG A 200 1.13 -21.77 20.09
C ARG A 200 1.01 -22.85 21.14
N SER A 201 1.57 -24.03 20.87
CA SER A 201 1.41 -25.24 21.68
C SER A 201 -0.06 -25.56 21.97
N GLY A 202 -0.93 -25.35 20.98
CA GLY A 202 -2.38 -25.57 21.09
C GLY A 202 -3.14 -24.54 21.92
N ARG A 203 -2.47 -23.51 22.48
CA ARG A 203 -3.10 -22.39 23.22
C ARG A 203 -3.25 -21.18 22.32
N ASP A 204 -4.31 -20.42 22.56
CA ASP A 204 -4.53 -19.16 21.84
C ASP A 204 -3.41 -18.16 22.13
N ALA A 205 -2.90 -17.53 21.08
CA ALA A 205 -1.90 -16.48 21.14
C ALA A 205 -2.33 -15.23 20.32
N HIS A 206 -3.52 -15.24 19.72
CA HIS A 206 -3.87 -14.29 18.65
C HIS A 206 -3.97 -12.85 19.16
N ALA A 207 -4.48 -12.61 20.37
CA ALA A 207 -4.88 -11.27 20.81
C ALA A 207 -3.77 -10.20 20.70
N ASP A 208 -2.52 -10.58 20.93
CA ASP A 208 -1.35 -9.69 20.82
C ASP A 208 -0.18 -10.34 20.04
N ASN A 209 -0.44 -11.38 19.24
CA ASN A 209 0.53 -12.00 18.34
C ASN A 209 -0.19 -12.67 17.16
N PRO A 210 0.45 -12.85 16.01
CA PRO A 210 1.78 -12.36 15.66
C PRO A 210 1.77 -10.87 15.36
N ALA A 211 2.96 -10.28 15.33
CA ALA A 211 3.13 -8.92 14.87
C ALA A 211 2.82 -8.79 13.38
N ASP A 212 2.30 -7.64 12.97
CA ASP A 212 2.46 -7.16 11.61
C ASP A 212 3.93 -6.72 11.41
N GLU A 213 4.38 -6.59 10.17
CA GLU A 213 5.82 -6.52 9.89
C GLU A 213 6.16 -5.45 8.86
N LEU A 214 7.32 -4.82 9.01
CA LEU A 214 8.04 -4.11 7.94
C LEU A 214 9.22 -4.97 7.51
N ASN A 215 9.16 -5.47 6.28
CA ASN A 215 10.14 -6.39 5.71
C ASN A 215 11.03 -5.71 4.65
N PHE A 216 12.32 -6.03 4.68
CA PHE A 216 13.30 -5.52 3.73
C PHE A 216 13.72 -6.58 2.71
N HIS A 217 13.45 -6.32 1.44
CA HIS A 217 13.64 -7.26 0.32
C HIS A 217 14.96 -7.08 -0.43
N GLY A 218 15.86 -6.25 0.11
CA GLY A 218 17.15 -5.97 -0.51
C GLY A 218 17.07 -4.87 -1.56
N ARG A 219 18.23 -4.54 -2.10
CA ARG A 219 18.38 -3.60 -3.20
C ARG A 219 18.58 -4.35 -4.51
N VAL A 220 18.30 -3.65 -5.60
CA VAL A 220 18.74 -4.06 -6.93
C VAL A 220 20.11 -3.46 -7.20
N ASP A 221 21.11 -4.30 -7.47
CA ASP A 221 22.43 -3.84 -7.85
C ASP A 221 22.42 -3.22 -9.27
N PRO A 222 23.44 -2.44 -9.67
CA PRO A 222 23.50 -1.87 -11.02
C PRO A 222 23.51 -2.90 -12.16
N GLY A 223 23.78 -4.17 -11.85
CA GLY A 223 23.70 -5.30 -12.79
C GLY A 223 22.32 -5.96 -12.85
N GLY A 224 21.33 -5.43 -12.13
CA GLY A 224 19.95 -5.93 -12.13
C GLY A 224 19.71 -7.12 -11.21
N ARG A 225 20.65 -7.49 -10.33
CA ARG A 225 20.46 -8.60 -9.37
C ARG A 225 19.93 -8.08 -8.04
N TRP A 226 19.03 -8.86 -7.43
CA TRP A 226 18.46 -8.56 -6.13
C TRP A 226 19.28 -9.19 -5.00
N GLU A 227 19.71 -8.38 -4.02
CA GLU A 227 20.55 -8.84 -2.90
C GLU A 227 19.93 -9.99 -2.09
N ARG A 228 18.59 -9.98 -1.93
CA ARG A 228 17.83 -10.96 -1.14
C ARG A 228 16.83 -11.73 -2.00
N GLN A 229 17.17 -11.96 -3.26
CA GLN A 229 16.30 -12.69 -4.18
C GLN A 229 15.89 -14.06 -3.62
N GLY A 230 14.59 -14.35 -3.64
CA GLY A 230 14.03 -15.66 -3.31
C GLY A 230 14.07 -16.05 -1.84
N ARG A 231 14.31 -15.11 -0.93
CA ARG A 231 14.41 -15.41 0.51
C ARG A 231 13.03 -15.63 1.14
N ASN A 232 13.00 -16.49 2.16
CA ASN A 232 11.81 -16.83 2.94
C ASN A 232 11.69 -15.87 4.15
N TYR A 233 10.51 -15.29 4.37
CA TYR A 233 10.19 -14.42 5.50
C TYR A 233 9.39 -15.11 6.60
N GLY A 234 9.09 -16.40 6.46
CA GLY A 234 8.71 -17.28 7.56
C GLY A 234 7.31 -17.88 7.44
N PHE A 235 6.34 -17.11 6.95
CA PHE A 235 4.98 -17.61 6.76
C PHE A 235 4.97 -18.85 5.84
N PRO A 236 4.17 -19.89 6.11
CA PRO A 236 3.16 -20.02 7.16
C PRO A 236 3.67 -20.70 8.44
N THR A 237 4.97 -20.90 8.61
CA THR A 237 5.50 -21.74 9.71
C THR A 237 6.22 -20.98 10.80
N CYS A 238 6.49 -19.70 10.55
CA CYS A 238 7.22 -18.79 11.42
C CYS A 238 6.52 -17.42 11.37
N TYR A 239 6.31 -16.82 12.52
CA TYR A 239 5.66 -15.52 12.67
C TYR A 239 6.45 -14.63 13.61
N ALA A 240 6.36 -13.31 13.50
CA ALA A 240 7.06 -12.40 14.39
C ALA A 240 6.34 -12.21 15.74
N VAL A 241 7.10 -12.15 16.83
CA VAL A 241 6.58 -11.84 18.17
C VAL A 241 6.29 -10.36 18.29
N TRP A 242 5.07 -10.00 18.70
CA TRP A 242 4.74 -8.64 19.15
C TRP A 242 4.80 -8.53 20.67
N ASN A 243 4.13 -9.43 21.40
CA ASN A 243 4.11 -9.43 22.86
C ASN A 243 4.56 -10.79 23.42
N ALA A 244 5.84 -10.89 23.79
CA ALA A 244 6.42 -12.11 24.34
C ALA A 244 5.85 -12.48 25.72
N ALA A 245 5.33 -11.52 26.49
CA ALA A 245 4.86 -11.76 27.86
C ALA A 245 3.57 -12.60 27.91
N VAL A 246 2.78 -12.56 26.84
CA VAL A 246 1.53 -13.34 26.70
C VAL A 246 1.66 -14.48 25.70
N LEU A 247 2.85 -14.68 25.12
CA LEU A 247 3.09 -15.75 24.15
C LEU A 247 3.32 -17.08 24.90
N PRO A 248 2.51 -18.12 24.66
CA PRO A 248 2.69 -19.43 25.28
C PRO A 248 4.07 -20.01 25.01
N ASP A 249 4.76 -20.55 26.02
CA ASP A 249 6.10 -21.17 25.88
C ASP A 249 7.11 -20.25 25.17
N ALA A 250 7.08 -18.94 25.46
CA ALA A 250 7.97 -17.96 24.83
C ALA A 250 9.45 -18.22 25.11
N GLY A 251 9.80 -18.82 26.25
CA GLY A 251 11.18 -19.09 26.63
C GLY A 251 12.06 -17.83 26.60
N ARG A 252 12.97 -17.76 25.62
CA ARG A 252 13.89 -16.62 25.43
C ARG A 252 13.48 -15.67 24.30
N LEU A 253 12.36 -15.92 23.64
CA LEU A 253 11.84 -15.09 22.57
C LEU A 253 11.54 -13.68 23.08
N LYS A 254 11.87 -12.68 22.27
CA LYS A 254 11.58 -11.28 22.49
C LYS A 254 10.77 -10.73 21.32
N ARG A 255 10.21 -9.52 21.50
CA ARG A 255 9.61 -8.79 20.38
C ARG A 255 10.57 -8.74 19.20
N GLY A 256 10.08 -8.98 18.00
CA GLY A 256 10.86 -8.99 16.77
C GLY A 256 11.57 -10.31 16.45
N ASP A 257 11.68 -11.24 17.41
CA ASP A 257 12.07 -12.62 17.09
C ASP A 257 10.95 -13.32 16.31
N GLN A 258 11.30 -14.35 15.53
CA GLN A 258 10.33 -15.22 14.90
C GLN A 258 10.10 -16.49 15.72
N PHE A 259 8.85 -16.95 15.75
CA PHE A 259 8.38 -18.07 16.55
C PHE A 259 7.56 -19.03 15.69
N ALA A 260 7.61 -20.32 16.01
CA ALA A 260 6.82 -21.35 15.35
C ALA A 260 5.54 -21.70 16.13
N ALA A 261 4.72 -22.59 15.57
CA ALA A 261 3.53 -23.14 16.22
C ALA A 261 3.82 -23.84 17.56
N ASP A 262 5.07 -24.25 17.83
CA ASP A 262 5.55 -24.75 19.12
C ASP A 262 7.03 -24.34 19.35
N GLU A 263 7.50 -24.47 20.59
CA GLU A 263 8.87 -24.12 20.99
C GLU A 263 9.96 -24.89 20.22
N LYS A 264 9.66 -26.10 19.73
CA LYS A 264 10.63 -26.95 19.03
C LYS A 264 10.94 -26.42 17.63
N GLY A 265 10.02 -25.64 17.06
CA GLY A 265 10.18 -25.00 15.76
C GLY A 265 10.94 -23.67 15.77
N ASP A 266 11.18 -23.05 16.92
CA ASP A 266 11.76 -21.69 16.98
C ASP A 266 13.18 -21.62 16.38
N GLU A 267 14.02 -22.64 16.64
CA GLU A 267 15.36 -22.71 16.04
C GLU A 267 15.31 -22.90 14.51
N ARG A 268 14.25 -23.52 13.98
CA ARG A 268 14.02 -23.59 12.54
C ARG A 268 13.71 -22.19 11.98
N CYS A 269 12.84 -21.43 12.64
CA CYS A 269 12.52 -20.08 12.24
C CYS A 269 13.75 -19.16 12.24
N ARG A 270 14.55 -19.18 13.31
CA ARG A 270 15.77 -18.36 13.38
C ARG A 270 16.77 -18.66 12.26
N ARG A 271 16.85 -19.91 11.80
CA ARG A 271 17.83 -20.36 10.80
C ARG A 271 17.33 -20.18 9.37
N ASP A 272 16.05 -20.50 9.12
CA ASP A 272 15.54 -20.74 7.77
C ASP A 272 14.69 -19.58 7.22
N SER A 273 14.31 -18.60 8.04
CA SER A 273 13.59 -17.39 7.62
C SER A 273 14.32 -16.10 7.99
N LEU A 274 14.00 -15.04 7.25
CA LEU A 274 14.46 -13.69 7.56
C LEU A 274 13.48 -13.02 8.54
N PRO A 275 13.97 -12.47 9.66
CA PRO A 275 13.12 -11.71 10.57
C PRO A 275 12.77 -10.35 9.97
N PRO A 276 11.67 -9.75 10.43
CA PRO A 276 11.30 -8.41 10.00
C PRO A 276 12.27 -7.36 10.53
N ARG A 277 12.36 -6.24 9.82
CA ARG A 277 13.23 -5.12 10.21
C ARG A 277 12.64 -4.32 11.36
N VAL A 278 11.32 -4.19 11.34
CA VAL A 278 10.50 -3.59 12.40
C VAL A 278 9.23 -4.44 12.52
N VAL A 279 8.77 -4.66 13.74
CA VAL A 279 7.44 -5.22 13.99
C VAL A 279 6.45 -4.11 14.33
N LEU A 280 5.21 -4.32 13.94
CA LEU A 280 4.08 -3.45 14.11
C LEU A 280 3.02 -4.18 14.94
N ALA A 281 2.11 -3.43 15.57
CA ALA A 281 1.12 -4.01 16.46
C ALA A 281 0.33 -5.13 15.76
N ALA A 282 0.14 -6.25 16.47
CA ALA A 282 -0.67 -7.36 15.97
C ALA A 282 -2.04 -6.85 15.50
N HIS A 283 -2.51 -7.33 14.35
CA HIS A 283 -3.81 -6.98 13.75
C HIS A 283 -3.96 -5.52 13.29
N SER A 284 -2.90 -4.72 13.31
CA SER A 284 -2.97 -3.31 12.89
C SER A 284 -3.25 -3.13 11.39
N SER A 285 -3.02 -4.19 10.60
CA SER A 285 -3.34 -4.32 9.18
C SER A 285 -2.76 -3.18 8.33
N PRO A 286 -1.42 -3.07 8.25
CA PRO A 286 -0.80 -2.04 7.43
C PRO A 286 -1.02 -2.32 5.93
N LEU A 287 -1.56 -1.38 5.16
CA LEU A 287 -1.96 -1.64 3.77
C LEU A 287 -1.12 -0.94 2.72
N ASP A 288 -0.42 0.12 3.08
CA ASP A 288 0.45 0.84 2.17
C ASP A 288 1.59 1.53 2.92
N LEU A 289 2.67 1.81 2.19
CA LEU A 289 3.76 2.64 2.67
C LEU A 289 4.31 3.53 1.56
N VAL A 290 4.76 4.72 1.92
CA VAL A 290 5.41 5.67 0.99
C VAL A 290 6.53 6.41 1.71
N PHE A 291 7.69 6.50 1.08
CA PHE A 291 8.81 7.30 1.56
C PHE A 291 8.64 8.76 1.16
N ASP A 292 9.05 9.68 2.03
CA ASP A 292 9.27 11.05 1.61
C ASP A 292 10.46 11.17 0.64
N GLY A 293 10.56 12.31 -0.04
CA GLY A 293 11.59 12.52 -1.07
C GLY A 293 13.03 12.43 -0.54
N SER A 294 13.22 12.57 0.78
CA SER A 294 14.52 12.45 1.44
C SER A 294 14.88 11.00 1.80
N GLY A 295 13.91 10.08 1.77
CA GLY A 295 14.08 8.70 2.24
C GLY A 295 14.28 8.57 3.75
N THR A 296 14.19 9.67 4.52
CA THR A 296 14.41 9.65 5.98
C THR A 296 13.15 9.33 6.78
N ARG A 297 12.00 9.19 6.10
CA ARG A 297 10.73 8.86 6.74
C ARG A 297 9.84 8.09 5.77
N ALA A 298 9.26 7.01 6.27
CA ALA A 298 8.17 6.29 5.61
C ALA A 298 6.85 6.58 6.32
N PHE A 299 5.82 6.93 5.57
CA PHE A 299 4.43 6.92 6.04
C PHE A 299 3.85 5.52 5.86
N VAL A 300 3.05 5.07 6.81
CA VAL A 300 2.38 3.77 6.78
C VAL A 300 0.92 3.95 7.16
N SER A 301 0.02 3.36 6.37
CA SER A 301 -1.42 3.33 6.65
C SER A 301 -1.76 2.08 7.44
N PHE A 302 -2.50 2.23 8.55
CA PHE A 302 -2.98 1.11 9.37
C PHE A 302 -4.50 1.04 9.28
N HIS A 303 -4.99 0.04 8.54
CA HIS A 303 -6.41 -0.08 8.17
C HIS A 303 -7.31 -0.46 9.35
N GLY A 304 -6.73 -1.08 10.37
CA GLY A 304 -7.39 -1.42 11.62
C GLY A 304 -7.88 -2.86 11.70
N SER A 305 -7.85 -3.38 12.92
CA SER A 305 -8.10 -4.78 13.24
C SER A 305 -9.55 -5.20 13.08
N TRP A 306 -9.74 -6.48 12.76
CA TRP A 306 -11.03 -7.18 12.86
C TRP A 306 -10.92 -8.45 13.75
N ASP A 307 -9.75 -9.09 13.80
CA ASP A 307 -9.46 -10.31 14.60
C ASP A 307 -8.89 -9.97 15.99
N ARG A 308 -9.48 -8.99 16.69
CA ARG A 308 -9.06 -8.59 18.04
C ARG A 308 -10.22 -7.96 18.81
N ASP A 309 -10.45 -8.38 20.05
CA ASP A 309 -11.54 -7.87 20.90
C ASP A 309 -11.46 -6.36 21.12
N ASN A 310 -10.27 -5.84 21.41
CA ASN A 310 -10.01 -4.41 21.54
C ASN A 310 -9.41 -3.91 20.22
N PRO A 311 -10.06 -3.01 19.48
CA PRO A 311 -9.55 -2.59 18.18
C PRO A 311 -8.18 -1.89 18.27
N VAL A 312 -7.35 -2.07 17.25
CA VAL A 312 -6.05 -1.40 17.07
C VAL A 312 -5.87 -0.99 15.60
N GLY A 313 -4.95 -0.06 15.33
CA GLY A 313 -4.77 0.50 13.99
C GLY A 313 -5.59 1.77 13.79
N TYR A 314 -6.36 1.88 12.70
CA TYR A 314 -7.19 3.05 12.37
C TYR A 314 -6.41 4.37 12.43
N ARG A 315 -5.21 4.36 11.84
CA ARG A 315 -4.23 5.45 11.94
C ARG A 315 -3.31 5.54 10.73
N ILE A 316 -2.63 6.67 10.60
CA ILE A 316 -1.46 6.86 9.76
C ILE A 316 -0.31 7.19 10.69
N ALA A 317 0.82 6.54 10.48
CA ALA A 317 2.01 6.75 11.29
C ALA A 317 3.26 6.90 10.41
N THR A 318 4.32 7.40 11.03
CA THR A 318 5.64 7.53 10.40
C THR A 318 6.65 6.61 11.05
N ILE A 319 7.52 6.00 10.25
CA ILE A 319 8.70 5.27 10.70
C ILE A 319 9.93 6.07 10.22
N PRO A 320 10.81 6.53 11.13
CA PRO A 320 12.01 7.26 10.74
C PRO A 320 13.07 6.29 10.20
N PHE A 321 13.76 6.72 9.15
CA PHE A 321 14.85 6.01 8.49
C PHE A 321 16.16 6.78 8.65
N THR A 322 17.23 6.03 8.89
CA THR A 322 18.58 6.56 8.94
C THR A 322 19.04 6.98 7.54
N PRO A 323 20.04 7.88 7.42
CA PRO A 323 20.66 8.22 6.13
C PRO A 323 21.34 7.06 5.38
N ARG A 324 21.28 5.82 5.91
CA ARG A 324 21.79 4.62 5.25
C ARG A 324 20.67 3.78 4.60
N GLY A 325 19.41 4.21 4.72
CA GLY A 325 18.25 3.49 4.17
C GLY A 325 17.85 2.30 5.03
N GLU A 326 17.89 2.46 6.36
CA GLU A 326 17.46 1.46 7.35
C GLU A 326 16.60 2.15 8.40
N PRO A 327 15.55 1.51 8.96
CA PRO A 327 14.77 2.06 10.05
C PRO A 327 15.67 2.47 11.22
N SER A 328 15.41 3.66 11.77
CA SER A 328 16.03 4.11 13.01
C SER A 328 15.59 3.30 14.24
N PRO A 329 14.30 2.88 14.39
CA PRO A 329 13.93 1.99 15.49
C PRO A 329 14.48 0.58 15.25
N THR A 330 14.87 -0.07 16.34
CA THR A 330 15.18 -1.51 16.37
C THR A 330 13.90 -2.34 16.32
N ASN A 331 14.02 -3.61 15.92
CA ASN A 331 12.88 -4.52 15.78
C ASN A 331 12.20 -4.91 17.10
N ASP A 332 12.77 -4.58 18.25
CA ASP A 332 12.19 -4.79 19.59
C ASP A 332 11.47 -3.54 20.15
N ASN A 333 11.50 -2.41 19.43
CA ASN A 333 10.89 -1.16 19.84
C ASN A 333 9.34 -1.20 19.67
N PRO A 334 8.54 -1.04 20.74
CA PRO A 334 7.07 -0.97 20.63
C PRO A 334 6.58 0.24 19.85
N ASP A 335 7.34 1.33 19.91
CA ASP A 335 6.94 2.66 19.45
C ASP A 335 7.64 2.99 18.13
N ALA A 336 7.94 1.96 17.31
CA ALA A 336 8.66 2.11 16.06
C ALA A 336 7.90 2.94 15.00
N ALA A 337 6.57 3.04 15.13
CA ALA A 337 5.71 3.80 14.25
C ALA A 337 4.94 4.86 15.06
N THR A 338 5.26 6.13 14.83
CA THR A 338 4.68 7.28 15.55
C THR A 338 3.49 7.86 14.79
N ASP A 339 2.34 7.98 15.46
CA ASP A 339 1.10 8.48 14.87
C ASP A 339 1.26 9.92 14.34
N VAL A 340 0.71 10.15 13.16
CA VAL A 340 0.49 11.50 12.60
C VAL A 340 -0.99 11.83 12.46
N LEU A 341 -1.83 10.79 12.36
CA LEU A 341 -3.29 10.88 12.35
C LEU A 341 -3.89 9.61 12.93
N SER A 342 -4.82 9.68 13.88
CA SER A 342 -5.41 8.49 14.51
C SER A 342 -6.89 8.65 14.82
N ALA A 343 -7.59 7.53 15.01
CA ALA A 343 -8.98 7.55 15.47
C ALA A 343 -9.03 8.05 16.92
N PRO A 344 -9.98 8.94 17.29
CA PRO A 344 -10.07 9.49 18.64
C PRO A 344 -10.47 8.44 19.69
N ASP A 345 -11.25 7.44 19.30
CA ASP A 345 -11.74 6.37 20.16
C ASP A 345 -11.77 5.05 19.38
N LEU A 346 -10.89 4.12 19.75
CA LEU A 346 -10.80 2.81 19.10
C LEU A 346 -12.00 1.92 19.41
N SER A 347 -12.76 2.18 20.48
CA SER A 347 -13.95 1.39 20.83
C SER A 347 -15.13 1.60 19.87
N GLU A 348 -15.12 2.69 19.08
CA GLU A 348 -16.11 2.92 18.02
C GLU A 348 -15.70 2.30 16.66
N CYS A 349 -14.52 1.71 16.57
CA CYS A 349 -14.01 1.13 15.32
C CYS A 349 -14.45 -0.35 15.15
N PRO A 350 -14.69 -0.82 13.90
CA PRO A 350 -14.50 -0.13 12.62
C PRO A 350 -15.62 0.84 12.23
N ASP A 351 -16.80 0.74 12.86
CA ASP A 351 -18.04 1.31 12.32
C ASP A 351 -18.05 2.84 12.24
N ARG A 352 -17.34 3.53 13.14
CA ARG A 352 -17.28 5.00 13.19
C ARG A 352 -15.85 5.52 13.08
N CYS A 353 -15.00 4.80 12.34
CA CYS A 353 -13.61 5.17 12.12
C CYS A 353 -13.26 5.19 10.63
N PHE A 354 -12.37 6.11 10.25
CA PHE A 354 -11.67 6.02 8.98
C PHE A 354 -10.79 4.77 8.95
N ARG A 355 -10.63 4.17 7.76
CA ARG A 355 -9.80 2.98 7.56
C ARG A 355 -8.79 3.25 6.44
N PRO A 356 -7.62 3.82 6.78
CA PRO A 356 -6.59 4.18 5.81
C PRO A 356 -6.17 3.02 4.91
N VAL A 357 -6.09 3.26 3.60
CA VAL A 357 -5.62 2.27 2.62
C VAL A 357 -4.41 2.80 1.85
N GLY A 358 -4.63 3.46 0.72
CA GLY A 358 -3.57 3.87 -0.20
C GLY A 358 -3.00 5.22 0.21
N LEU A 359 -1.69 5.39 0.00
CA LEU A 359 -0.94 6.59 0.29
C LEU A 359 -0.29 7.14 -1.00
N ALA A 360 -0.22 8.46 -1.13
CA ALA A 360 0.56 9.10 -2.18
C ALA A 360 1.11 10.44 -1.71
N LEU A 361 2.34 10.77 -2.10
CA LEU A 361 2.87 12.12 -1.91
C LEU A 361 2.69 12.94 -3.18
N ASP A 362 2.25 14.18 -3.02
CA ASP A 362 2.30 15.13 -4.13
C ASP A 362 3.68 15.80 -4.23
N ARG A 363 3.88 16.59 -5.29
CA ARG A 363 5.14 17.31 -5.54
C ARG A 363 5.52 18.33 -4.45
N ARG A 364 4.63 18.63 -3.52
CA ARG A 364 4.87 19.54 -2.39
C ARG A 364 5.14 18.78 -1.09
N GLY A 365 5.21 17.45 -1.14
CA GLY A 365 5.42 16.62 0.04
C GLY A 365 4.19 16.49 0.94
N ARG A 366 2.98 16.86 0.47
CA ARG A 366 1.75 16.58 1.21
C ARG A 366 1.35 15.13 1.01
N LEU A 367 0.96 14.47 2.09
CA LEU A 367 0.48 13.09 2.06
C LEU A 367 -1.01 13.06 1.73
N TRP A 368 -1.37 12.24 0.76
CA TRP A 368 -2.74 11.95 0.37
C TRP A 368 -3.07 10.53 0.77
N PHE A 369 -4.28 10.31 1.26
CA PHE A 369 -4.69 8.96 1.64
C PHE A 369 -6.18 8.71 1.38
N SER A 370 -6.49 7.44 1.10
CA SER A 370 -7.85 6.95 0.96
C SER A 370 -8.34 6.25 2.22
N SER A 371 -9.64 6.31 2.47
CA SER A 371 -10.34 5.51 3.47
C SER A 371 -11.48 4.77 2.77
N ASP A 372 -11.36 3.44 2.66
CA ASP A 372 -12.20 2.68 1.74
C ASP A 372 -13.61 2.44 2.27
N SER A 373 -13.75 2.10 3.56
CA SER A 373 -15.04 1.89 4.21
C SER A 373 -15.90 3.15 4.29
N SER A 374 -15.26 4.33 4.38
CA SER A 374 -15.97 5.62 4.40
C SER A 374 -16.10 6.28 3.02
N GLY A 375 -15.42 5.76 2.00
CA GLY A 375 -15.48 6.31 0.65
C GLY A 375 -14.84 7.69 0.54
N GLU A 376 -13.76 7.94 1.29
CA GLU A 376 -13.17 9.28 1.48
C GLU A 376 -11.73 9.38 1.00
N ILE A 377 -11.33 10.58 0.57
CA ILE A 377 -9.95 10.97 0.28
C ILE A 377 -9.59 12.17 1.14
N PHE A 378 -8.41 12.12 1.74
CA PHE A 378 -7.87 13.15 2.60
C PHE A 378 -6.50 13.63 2.10
N VAL A 379 -6.14 14.83 2.52
CA VAL A 379 -4.77 15.36 2.45
C VAL A 379 -4.28 15.68 3.86
N LEU A 380 -3.04 15.36 4.16
CA LEU A 380 -2.33 15.53 5.43
C LEU A 380 -1.00 16.23 5.13
N HIS A 381 -0.61 17.19 5.97
CA HIS A 381 0.69 17.84 5.88
C HIS A 381 1.22 18.19 7.26
N GLY A 382 2.54 18.09 7.43
CA GLY A 382 3.23 18.60 8.61
C GLY A 382 3.55 20.09 8.45
N ASP A 383 3.76 20.79 9.56
CA ASP A 383 4.20 22.18 9.57
C ASP A 383 5.60 22.34 8.95
N GLU A 384 6.46 21.32 9.06
CA GLU A 384 7.81 21.26 8.45
C GLU A 384 7.79 21.20 6.90
N ALA A 385 6.73 20.64 6.29
CA ALA A 385 6.58 20.62 4.82
C ALA A 385 6.42 22.06 4.25
N GLY A 386 6.00 23.00 5.09
CA GLY A 386 5.96 24.43 4.77
C GLY A 386 7.34 25.10 4.70
N GLU A 387 8.36 24.52 5.32
CA GLU A 387 9.73 25.08 5.32
C GLU A 387 10.57 24.55 4.16
N GLU A 388 10.49 23.26 3.84
CA GLU A 388 11.16 22.67 2.66
C GLU A 388 10.63 23.28 1.35
N SER A 389 9.32 23.53 1.25
CA SER A 389 8.72 24.20 0.10
C SER A 389 9.14 25.68 -0.05
N ARG A 390 9.38 26.38 1.07
CA ARG A 390 9.96 27.75 1.09
C ARG A 390 11.45 27.77 0.76
N ALA A 391 12.20 26.71 1.11
CA ALA A 391 13.60 26.55 0.73
C ALA A 391 13.75 26.21 -0.76
N ALA A 392 12.93 25.29 -1.28
CA ALA A 392 12.91 24.90 -2.69
C ALA A 392 12.46 26.04 -3.63
N SER A 393 11.57 26.94 -3.18
CA SER A 393 11.20 28.13 -3.96
C SER A 393 12.32 29.17 -4.06
N ARG A 394 13.37 29.08 -3.22
CA ARG A 394 14.54 29.97 -3.25
C ARG A 394 15.71 29.42 -4.06
N SER A 395 15.75 28.11 -4.34
CA SER A 395 16.79 27.47 -5.15
C SER A 395 16.24 27.02 -6.50
N GLY A 396 16.35 27.89 -7.51
CA GLY A 396 16.01 27.55 -8.88
C GLY A 396 16.91 26.47 -9.50
N SER A 397 16.25 25.60 -10.28
CA SER A 397 16.77 24.65 -11.29
C SER A 397 17.83 23.62 -10.85
N GLY A 398 17.34 22.45 -10.43
CA GLY A 398 18.07 21.17 -10.51
C GLY A 398 17.08 20.07 -10.87
N SER A 399 17.21 19.48 -12.06
CA SER A 399 16.37 18.37 -12.51
C SER A 399 16.76 17.10 -11.77
N ALA A 400 16.03 16.75 -10.70
CA ALA A 400 16.07 15.43 -10.11
C ALA A 400 14.89 14.61 -10.67
N ALA A 401 15.18 13.59 -11.46
CA ALA A 401 14.19 12.62 -11.90
C ALA A 401 13.68 11.86 -10.67
N SER A 402 12.44 12.14 -10.25
CA SER A 402 11.77 11.40 -9.18
C SER A 402 11.25 10.08 -9.74
N LEU A 403 11.63 8.96 -9.09
CA LEU A 403 11.13 7.64 -9.41
C LEU A 403 9.63 7.54 -9.07
N LEU A 404 8.83 7.03 -10.00
CA LEU A 404 7.43 6.69 -9.79
C LEU A 404 7.35 5.16 -9.66
N VAL A 405 7.40 4.62 -8.44
CA VAL A 405 7.11 3.20 -8.24
C VAL A 405 5.61 3.00 -8.30
N VAL A 406 5.14 2.48 -9.42
CA VAL A 406 3.74 2.06 -9.57
C VAL A 406 3.59 0.70 -8.91
N GLY A 407 3.21 0.69 -7.63
CA GLY A 407 2.59 -0.47 -7.01
C GLY A 407 1.20 -0.65 -7.62
N VAL A 408 1.08 -1.46 -8.67
CA VAL A 408 -0.24 -1.89 -9.14
C VAL A 408 -0.78 -2.87 -8.11
N VAL A 409 -1.62 -2.39 -7.20
CA VAL A 409 -2.47 -3.25 -6.39
C VAL A 409 -3.47 -3.89 -7.36
N ALA A 410 -3.15 -5.12 -7.81
CA ALA A 410 -4.17 -5.99 -8.37
C ALA A 410 -5.23 -6.16 -7.29
N ALA A 411 -6.47 -5.78 -7.60
CA ALA A 411 -7.60 -5.80 -6.70
C ALA A 411 -7.71 -7.16 -5.99
N VAL A 412 -7.27 -7.23 -4.74
CA VAL A 412 -7.73 -8.25 -3.82
C VAL A 412 -9.04 -7.72 -3.26
N LEU A 413 -10.14 -8.36 -3.67
CA LEU A 413 -11.40 -8.31 -2.94
C LEU A 413 -11.10 -8.88 -1.55
N VAL A 414 -10.70 -8.01 -0.63
CA VAL A 414 -10.81 -8.30 0.80
C VAL A 414 -12.31 -8.22 1.07
N ALA A 415 -12.93 -9.37 1.33
CA ALA A 415 -14.31 -9.43 1.79
C ALA A 415 -14.44 -8.68 3.13
#